data_AF-A0A7J8EDI4-F1
#
_entry.id   AF-A0A7J8EDI4-F1
#
_cell.length_a   1.000
_cell.length_b   1.000
_cell.length_c   1.000
_cell.angle_alpha   90.00
_cell.angle_beta   90.00
_cell.angle_gamma   90.00
#
_symmetry.space_group_name_H-M   'P 1'
#
loop_
_entity.id
_entity.type
_entity.pdbx_description
1 polymer ?
#
loop_
_entity_poly.entity_id
_entity_poly.type
_entity_poly.pdbx_seq_one_letter_code
_entity_poly.pdbx_strand_id
1 'polypeptide(L)'
;MGDGESAHDSPRDEGLQNISADDLPDSASQAAHPQDSAYSYRDAKKKLRLALCSADSVAFPVLSHSTRNGLPDHTDPEENEIVCFLKVQIAEAINLQDKNLMAQLQETMRCVCRFDNRTCRKLLASIAEDYRKRAPYIAYLTRCRQGLQTTQAHLERLLQRVLRDKEVANRYFTTVCVRLLLESKEKKIREFIQDFQKLTAADDKTAQVEDFLQFLYGAMAQDVIWQNASEEQLQDAQLAIERSVMNRIFKLAFYPNQDGDILRDQVLHEHIQRLSKVVTANHRALQIPEVYLREAPWPSAQSEIRTISAYKTPRDKVRCILRMCSTIMNLLSLANEDSVPGADDFVPVLVFVLIKANPPCLLSTVQYISSFYGNCLSGEESYWWMQFTAAVEFIKTIDDRK
;
A
#
# COMPACT_ATOMS: atom_id res chain seq x y z
N MET A 1 9.04 -26.11 41.40
CA MET A 1 9.02 -25.98 42.87
C MET A 1 8.75 -24.52 43.18
N GLY A 2 7.51 -24.26 43.59
CA GLY A 2 6.90 -22.94 43.71
C GLY A 2 5.39 -23.07 43.65
N ASP A 3 4.85 -23.94 44.52
CA ASP A 3 3.43 -24.04 44.89
C ASP A 3 3.01 -22.69 45.55
N GLY A 4 1.77 -22.20 45.59
CA GLY A 4 0.45 -22.75 45.34
C GLY A 4 -0.56 -21.97 46.23
N GLU A 5 -1.67 -21.53 45.62
CA GLU A 5 -3.02 -21.38 46.19
C GLU A 5 -3.43 -20.32 47.24
N SER A 6 -4.39 -19.48 46.80
CA SER A 6 -5.76 -19.29 47.32
C SER A 6 -6.06 -18.53 48.63
N ALA A 7 -7.04 -17.60 48.52
CA ALA A 7 -8.16 -17.29 49.45
C ALA A 7 -8.77 -15.95 48.95
N HIS A 8 -9.88 -15.91 48.19
CA HIS A 8 -11.27 -16.13 48.61
C HIS A 8 -11.63 -15.45 49.93
N ASP A 9 -12.36 -14.33 49.88
CA ASP A 9 -13.42 -14.09 50.86
C ASP A 9 -14.54 -13.19 50.31
N SER A 10 -15.77 -13.64 50.54
CA SER A 10 -17.04 -13.02 50.19
C SER A 10 -18.03 -13.52 51.23
N PRO A 11 -18.86 -12.64 51.83
CA PRO A 11 -20.15 -13.06 52.34
C PRO A 11 -21.26 -12.17 51.72
N ARG A 12 -22.17 -12.74 50.94
CA ARG A 12 -23.45 -13.38 51.36
C ARG A 12 -24.47 -12.39 51.94
N ASP A 13 -25.33 -11.94 51.03
CA ASP A 13 -26.79 -12.03 51.01
C ASP A 13 -27.49 -12.57 52.28
N GLU A 14 -28.41 -11.77 52.84
CA GLU A 14 -29.73 -12.21 53.34
C GLU A 14 -30.58 -10.99 53.74
N GLY A 15 -31.79 -10.86 53.15
CA GLY A 15 -32.75 -9.84 53.57
C GLY A 15 -33.91 -9.59 52.61
N LEU A 16 -34.56 -10.63 52.07
CA LEU A 16 -35.84 -10.50 51.38
C LEU A 16 -36.97 -10.27 52.41
N GLN A 17 -37.60 -9.10 52.36
CA GLN A 17 -38.97 -8.90 52.85
C GLN A 17 -39.80 -8.19 51.77
N ASN A 18 -40.63 -8.99 51.09
CA ASN A 18 -41.78 -8.57 50.29
C ASN A 18 -42.93 -8.23 51.25
N ILE A 19 -43.47 -7.00 51.24
CA ILE A 19 -44.90 -6.56 51.29
C ILE A 19 -44.87 -5.02 51.04
N SER A 20 -45.69 -4.29 50.27
CA SER A 20 -47.00 -4.52 49.65
C SER A 20 -47.13 -3.59 48.43
N ALA A 21 -47.78 -4.07 47.36
CA ALA A 21 -48.14 -3.29 46.19
C ALA A 21 -49.54 -2.69 46.41
N ASP A 22 -49.65 -1.53 47.06
CA ASP A 22 -50.94 -0.80 47.11
C ASP A 22 -50.84 0.68 47.56
N ASP A 23 -49.77 1.40 47.20
CA ASP A 23 -49.72 2.86 47.36
C ASP A 23 -49.15 3.52 46.11
N LEU A 24 -49.99 3.63 45.08
CA LEU A 24 -49.84 4.58 43.98
C LEU A 24 -50.49 5.91 44.38
N PRO A 25 -49.77 7.05 44.35
CA PRO A 25 -50.37 8.28 43.89
C PRO A 25 -50.09 8.44 42.39
N ASP A 26 -51.19 8.71 41.72
CA ASP A 26 -51.38 8.89 40.29
C ASP A 26 -50.42 9.90 39.63
N SER A 27 -50.23 9.66 38.34
CA SER A 27 -49.39 10.41 37.43
C SER A 27 -49.87 11.86 37.23
N ALA A 28 -48.95 12.65 36.69
CA ALA A 28 -49.25 13.77 35.79
C ALA A 28 -49.87 15.02 36.42
N SER A 29 -49.10 15.76 37.22
CA SER A 29 -49.16 17.23 37.23
C SER A 29 -48.02 17.85 38.05
N GLN A 30 -46.79 17.78 37.55
CA GLN A 30 -45.75 18.75 37.93
C GLN A 30 -45.37 19.53 36.68
N ALA A 31 -46.08 20.64 36.46
CA ALA A 31 -45.65 21.67 35.54
C ALA A 31 -44.25 22.13 35.96
N ALA A 32 -43.27 21.99 35.07
CA ALA A 32 -41.90 22.43 35.31
C ALA A 32 -41.90 23.93 35.65
N HIS A 33 -41.35 24.27 36.81
CA HIS A 33 -41.07 25.66 37.20
C HIS A 33 -40.26 26.38 36.09
N PRO A 34 -40.48 27.68 35.86
CA PRO A 34 -39.74 28.44 34.86
C PRO A 34 -38.25 28.41 35.23
N GLN A 35 -37.46 27.66 34.46
CA GLN A 35 -36.01 27.58 34.61
C GLN A 35 -35.42 28.99 34.56
N ASP A 36 -34.52 29.30 35.50
CA ASP A 36 -33.74 30.55 35.50
C ASP A 36 -33.25 30.87 34.09
N SER A 37 -33.62 32.05 33.58
CA SER A 37 -33.29 32.50 32.21
C SER A 37 -31.78 32.44 31.92
N ALA A 38 -30.95 32.62 32.95
CA ALA A 38 -29.50 32.47 32.90
C ALA A 38 -29.03 31.01 32.71
N TYR A 39 -29.71 30.04 33.33
CA TYR A 39 -29.42 28.62 33.16
C TYR A 39 -29.78 28.16 31.74
N SER A 40 -30.94 28.57 31.24
CA SER A 40 -31.38 28.29 29.86
C SER A 40 -30.42 28.84 28.81
N TYR A 41 -29.88 30.05 29.02
CA TYR A 41 -28.90 30.66 28.09
C TYR A 41 -27.55 29.93 28.10
N ARG A 42 -27.03 29.54 29.27
CA ARG A 42 -25.74 28.86 29.38
C ARG A 42 -25.80 27.44 28.80
N ASP A 43 -26.91 26.74 29.01
CA ASP A 43 -27.14 25.41 28.45
C ASP A 43 -27.27 25.46 26.92
N ALA A 44 -28.06 26.38 26.39
CA ALA A 44 -28.17 26.62 24.95
C ALA A 44 -26.82 27.00 24.32
N LYS A 45 -26.01 27.84 24.99
CA LYS A 45 -24.66 28.20 24.54
C LYS A 45 -23.75 26.96 24.44
N LYS A 46 -23.82 26.06 25.43
CA LYS A 46 -23.01 24.84 25.47
C LYS A 46 -23.42 23.88 24.35
N LYS A 47 -24.71 23.60 24.21
CA LYS A 47 -25.29 22.72 23.18
C LYS A 47 -25.00 23.24 21.77
N LEU A 48 -25.23 24.53 21.53
CA LEU A 48 -24.93 25.17 20.25
C LEU A 48 -23.42 25.12 19.92
N ARG A 49 -22.54 25.33 20.89
CA ARG A 49 -21.09 25.19 20.67
C ARG A 49 -20.72 23.77 20.22
N LEU A 50 -21.30 22.74 20.84
CA LEU A 50 -21.04 21.34 20.45
C LEU A 50 -21.54 21.06 19.03
N ALA A 51 -22.75 21.52 18.69
CA ALA A 51 -23.32 21.40 17.35
C ALA A 51 -22.48 22.11 16.26
N LEU A 52 -21.91 23.27 16.60
CA LEU A 52 -21.00 24.00 15.69
C LEU A 52 -19.64 23.32 15.54
N CYS A 53 -19.15 22.60 16.56
CA CYS A 53 -17.91 21.83 16.49
C CYS A 53 -18.05 20.56 15.65
N SER A 54 -19.24 19.96 15.61
CA SER A 54 -19.50 18.72 14.86
C SER A 54 -19.81 18.96 13.38
N ALA A 55 -20.01 20.21 12.98
CA ALA A 55 -20.28 20.56 11.59
C ALA A 55 -18.97 20.75 10.82
N ASP A 56 -18.90 20.18 9.61
CA ASP A 56 -17.76 20.40 8.74
C ASP A 56 -17.70 21.87 8.30
N SER A 57 -16.48 22.42 8.26
CA SER A 57 -16.23 23.86 8.06
C SER A 57 -16.70 24.39 6.70
N VAL A 58 -17.12 23.49 5.80
CA VAL A 58 -17.62 23.76 4.44
C VAL A 58 -19.08 24.24 4.46
N ALA A 59 -19.84 24.04 5.54
CA ALA A 59 -21.26 24.43 5.60
C ALA A 59 -21.50 25.89 6.05
N PHE A 60 -20.50 26.56 6.63
CA PHE A 60 -20.62 27.94 7.12
C PHE A 60 -20.52 29.09 6.09
N PRO A 61 -20.13 28.92 4.80
CA PRO A 61 -20.15 30.02 3.82
C PRO A 61 -21.54 30.43 3.35
N VAL A 62 -22.59 29.63 3.57
CA VAL A 62 -23.92 29.89 2.96
C VAL A 62 -24.65 31.09 3.59
N LEU A 63 -24.16 31.61 4.72
CA LEU A 63 -24.79 32.74 5.42
C LEU A 63 -24.15 34.11 5.12
N SER A 64 -23.17 34.19 4.20
CA SER A 64 -22.55 35.46 3.78
C SER A 64 -22.69 35.67 2.27
N HIS A 65 -23.84 36.25 1.87
CA HIS A 65 -24.22 36.71 0.52
C HIS A 65 -24.60 35.64 -0.53
N SER A 66 -25.91 35.44 -0.73
CA SER A 66 -26.49 35.19 -2.07
C SER A 66 -28.00 35.46 -2.11
N THR A 67 -28.39 36.69 -2.43
CA THR A 67 -29.60 36.95 -3.22
C THR A 67 -29.19 37.66 -4.50
N ARG A 68 -28.58 36.90 -5.41
CA ARG A 68 -28.50 37.28 -6.82
C ARG A 68 -28.79 36.05 -7.66
N ASN A 69 -30.06 35.65 -7.67
CA ASN A 69 -30.77 35.08 -8.82
C ASN A 69 -32.24 34.86 -8.43
N GLY A 70 -33.13 35.50 -9.18
CA GLY A 70 -34.56 35.60 -8.88
C GLY A 70 -35.30 34.27 -8.93
N LEU A 71 -35.52 33.67 -7.76
CA LEU A 71 -36.63 32.77 -7.47
C LEU A 71 -37.53 33.42 -6.38
N PRO A 72 -38.84 33.10 -6.33
CA PRO A 72 -39.73 33.70 -5.34
C PRO A 72 -39.32 33.26 -3.94
N ASP A 73 -39.11 34.26 -3.09
CA ASP A 73 -38.75 34.16 -1.68
C ASP A 73 -39.95 33.63 -0.88
N HIS A 74 -39.94 32.32 -0.60
CA HIS A 74 -40.80 31.66 0.39
C HIS A 74 -39.97 31.25 1.61
N THR A 75 -39.04 32.10 2.02
CA THR A 75 -38.46 32.03 3.36
C THR A 75 -39.17 33.08 4.21
N ASP A 76 -40.00 32.62 5.15
CA ASP A 76 -40.54 33.50 6.18
C ASP A 76 -39.36 34.32 6.78
N PRO A 77 -39.41 35.67 6.74
CA PRO A 77 -38.30 36.52 7.17
C PRO A 77 -38.04 36.47 8.69
N GLU A 78 -38.71 35.56 9.40
CA GLU A 78 -38.66 35.38 10.85
C GLU A 78 -37.87 34.14 11.29
N GLU A 79 -37.55 33.19 10.39
CA GLU A 79 -36.79 32.01 10.79
C GLU A 79 -35.33 32.34 11.12
N ASN A 80 -34.97 32.12 12.38
CA ASN A 80 -33.65 32.31 12.94
C ASN A 80 -32.57 31.53 12.16
N GLU A 81 -31.54 32.21 11.65
CA GLU A 81 -30.45 31.63 10.84
C GLU A 81 -29.81 30.38 11.49
N ILE A 82 -29.74 30.34 12.82
CA ILE A 82 -29.21 29.19 13.58
C ILE A 82 -30.12 27.97 13.45
N VAL A 83 -31.44 28.19 13.45
CA VAL A 83 -32.43 27.12 13.31
C VAL A 83 -32.38 26.54 11.90
N CYS A 84 -32.20 27.38 10.88
CA CYS A 84 -32.02 26.92 9.50
C CYS A 84 -30.75 26.05 9.37
N PHE A 85 -29.62 26.50 9.93
CA PHE A 85 -28.39 25.70 9.99
C PHE A 85 -28.58 24.35 10.71
N LEU A 86 -29.24 24.34 11.87
CA LEU A 86 -29.48 23.11 12.61
C LEU A 86 -30.41 22.15 11.85
N LYS A 87 -31.42 22.64 11.12
CA LYS A 87 -32.26 21.82 10.24
C LYS A 87 -31.42 21.11 9.16
N VAL A 88 -30.48 21.82 8.54
CA VAL A 88 -29.56 21.25 7.54
C VAL A 88 -28.67 20.17 8.16
N GLN A 89 -28.06 20.44 9.32
CA GLN A 89 -27.23 19.44 10.02
C GLN A 89 -28.03 18.21 10.48
N ILE A 90 -29.31 18.38 10.86
CA ILE A 90 -30.19 17.26 11.22
C ILE A 90 -30.47 16.40 9.99
N ALA A 91 -30.74 17.01 8.83
CA ALA A 91 -30.95 16.28 7.59
C ALA A 91 -29.72 15.48 7.17
N GLU A 92 -28.53 16.07 7.31
CA GLU A 92 -27.26 15.37 7.10
C GLU A 92 -27.06 14.20 8.06
N ALA A 93 -27.30 14.40 9.36
CA ALA A 93 -27.21 13.33 10.36
C ALA A 93 -28.21 12.17 10.09
N ILE A 94 -29.40 12.48 9.57
CA ILE A 94 -30.38 11.47 9.14
C ILE A 94 -29.83 10.68 7.95
N ASN A 95 -29.24 11.35 6.95
CA ASN A 95 -28.65 10.70 5.78
C ASN A 95 -27.48 9.78 6.16
N LEU A 96 -26.66 10.19 7.13
CA LEU A 96 -25.55 9.42 7.67
C LEU A 96 -25.96 8.37 8.72
N GLN A 97 -27.25 8.30 9.09
CA GLN A 97 -27.80 7.43 10.13
C GLN A 97 -27.16 7.59 11.52
N ASP A 98 -26.59 8.75 11.83
CA ASP A 98 -26.00 9.03 13.16
C ASP A 98 -27.08 9.45 14.17
N LYS A 99 -27.60 8.44 14.88
CA LYS A 99 -28.65 8.63 15.90
C LYS A 99 -28.22 9.52 17.07
N ASN A 100 -26.93 9.52 17.42
CA ASN A 100 -26.41 10.29 18.54
C ASN A 100 -26.30 11.77 18.17
N LEU A 101 -25.74 12.06 17.00
CA LEU A 101 -25.65 13.42 16.48
C LEU A 101 -27.04 14.02 16.24
N MET A 102 -27.96 13.23 15.67
CA MET A 102 -29.35 13.65 15.48
C MET A 102 -30.02 14.08 16.81
N ALA A 103 -29.89 13.28 17.86
CA ALA A 103 -30.46 13.62 19.17
C ALA A 103 -29.85 14.90 19.77
N GLN A 104 -28.53 15.09 19.61
CA GLN A 104 -27.83 16.29 20.07
C GLN A 104 -28.28 17.54 19.31
N LEU A 105 -28.42 17.46 17.99
CA LEU A 105 -28.84 18.56 17.14
C LEU A 105 -30.32 18.93 17.38
N GLN A 106 -31.20 17.93 17.55
CA GLN A 106 -32.61 18.15 17.88
C GLN A 106 -32.78 18.83 19.25
N GLU A 107 -32.03 18.41 20.27
CA GLU A 107 -32.07 19.06 21.58
C GLU A 107 -31.46 20.47 21.53
N THR A 108 -30.40 20.68 20.74
CA THR A 108 -29.83 22.00 20.50
C THR A 108 -30.85 22.93 19.83
N MET A 109 -31.56 22.43 18.82
CA MET A 109 -32.63 23.15 18.12
C MET A 109 -33.78 23.49 19.08
N ARG A 110 -34.21 22.54 19.94
CA ARG A 110 -35.25 22.77 20.96
C ARG A 110 -34.89 23.88 21.94
N CYS A 111 -33.61 23.97 22.34
CA CYS A 111 -33.13 25.03 23.22
C CYS A 111 -33.04 26.39 22.51
N VAL A 112 -32.55 26.42 21.27
CA VAL A 112 -32.31 27.67 20.52
C VAL A 112 -33.60 28.30 19.97
N CYS A 113 -34.60 27.49 19.58
CA CYS A 113 -35.89 27.98 19.06
C CYS A 113 -36.71 28.79 20.08
N ARG A 114 -36.36 28.75 21.37
CA ARG A 114 -37.05 29.49 22.44
C ARG A 114 -36.59 30.95 22.57
N PHE A 115 -35.55 31.35 21.84
CA PHE A 115 -34.99 32.69 21.90
C PHE A 115 -35.38 33.54 20.71
N ASP A 116 -35.47 34.85 20.91
CA ASP A 116 -35.63 35.83 19.84
C ASP A 116 -34.32 36.01 19.05
N ASN A 117 -34.44 36.53 17.83
CA ASN A 117 -33.30 36.74 16.93
C ASN A 117 -32.20 37.61 17.56
N ARG A 118 -32.54 38.56 18.43
CA ARG A 118 -31.56 39.40 19.14
C ARG A 118 -30.76 38.60 20.17
N THR A 119 -31.40 37.70 20.92
CA THR A 119 -30.71 36.84 21.90
C THR A 119 -29.85 35.79 21.20
N CYS A 120 -30.28 35.26 20.06
CA CYS A 120 -29.48 34.34 19.24
C CYS A 120 -28.22 35.00 18.66
N ARG A 121 -28.32 36.25 18.18
CA ARG A 121 -27.13 37.03 17.76
C ARG A 121 -26.16 37.27 18.93
N LYS A 122 -26.66 37.58 20.13
CA LYS A 122 -25.83 37.69 21.35
C LYS A 122 -25.17 36.35 21.72
N LEU A 123 -25.88 35.24 21.54
CA LEU A 123 -25.37 33.89 21.79
C LEU A 123 -24.19 33.57 20.88
N LEU A 124 -24.34 33.81 19.58
CA LEU A 124 -23.27 33.65 18.58
C LEU A 124 -22.08 34.57 18.86
N ALA A 125 -22.33 35.87 19.13
CA ALA A 125 -21.27 36.81 19.48
C ALA A 125 -20.50 36.37 20.74
N SER A 126 -21.20 35.82 21.73
CA SER A 126 -20.59 35.29 22.96
C SER A 126 -19.77 34.02 22.72
N ILE A 127 -20.18 33.16 21.79
CA ILE A 127 -19.40 31.99 21.37
C ILE A 127 -18.17 32.44 20.57
N ALA A 128 -18.33 33.38 19.63
CA ALA A 128 -17.23 33.94 18.84
C ALA A 128 -16.16 34.62 19.71
N GLU A 129 -16.58 35.34 20.76
CA GLU A 129 -15.68 35.91 21.76
C GLU A 129 -14.89 34.83 22.52
N ASP A 130 -15.56 33.74 22.94
CA ASP A 130 -14.88 32.61 23.60
C ASP A 130 -13.83 31.98 22.66
N TYR A 131 -14.15 31.82 21.38
CA TYR A 131 -13.20 31.33 20.37
C TYR A 131 -12.04 32.29 20.17
N ARG A 132 -12.30 33.60 20.06
CA ARG A 132 -11.24 34.61 19.89
C ARG A 132 -10.28 34.64 21.07
N LYS A 133 -10.80 34.53 22.30
CA LYS A 133 -9.98 34.42 23.52
C LYS A 133 -9.11 33.16 23.55
N ARG A 134 -9.61 32.05 23.00
CA ARG A 134 -8.89 30.77 22.93
C ARG A 134 -8.01 30.61 21.69
N ALA A 135 -8.16 31.47 20.68
CA ALA A 135 -7.45 31.38 19.41
C ALA A 135 -5.92 31.29 19.54
N PRO A 136 -5.24 32.06 20.43
CA PRO A 136 -3.80 31.93 20.61
C PRO A 136 -3.39 30.54 21.14
N TYR A 137 -4.19 29.96 22.03
CA TYR A 137 -3.94 28.63 22.57
C TYR A 137 -4.22 27.54 21.54
N ILE A 138 -5.29 27.68 20.74
CA ILE A 138 -5.57 26.77 19.63
C ILE A 138 -4.43 26.83 18.61
N ALA A 139 -3.97 28.02 18.23
CA ALA A 139 -2.82 28.17 17.32
C ALA A 139 -1.54 27.54 17.89
N TYR A 140 -1.29 27.70 19.19
CA TYR A 140 -0.19 27.03 19.88
C TYR A 140 -0.32 25.50 19.79
N LEU A 141 -1.48 24.94 20.12
CA LEU A 141 -1.73 23.49 20.04
C LEU A 141 -1.58 22.96 18.60
N THR A 142 -2.10 23.69 17.60
CA THR A 142 -1.94 23.34 16.18
C THR A 142 -0.48 23.33 15.78
N ARG A 143 0.29 24.37 16.17
CA ARG A 143 1.73 24.44 15.90
C ARG A 143 2.51 23.33 16.61
N CYS A 144 2.17 23.02 17.86
CA CYS A 144 2.77 21.92 18.60
C CYS A 144 2.45 20.57 17.94
N ARG A 145 1.21 20.34 17.52
CA ARG A 145 0.80 19.14 16.78
C ARG A 145 1.56 19.00 15.47
N GLN A 146 1.63 20.06 14.67
CA GLN A 146 2.38 20.07 13.41
C GLN A 146 3.89 19.84 13.63
N GLY A 147 4.45 20.46 14.68
CA GLY A 147 5.84 20.25 15.08
C GLY A 147 6.12 18.80 15.48
N LEU A 148 5.24 18.20 16.29
CA LEU A 148 5.35 16.81 16.69
C LEU A 148 5.23 15.85 15.49
N GLN A 149 4.28 16.07 14.59
CA GLN A 149 4.13 15.28 13.37
C GLN A 149 5.36 15.39 12.46
N THR A 150 5.94 16.58 12.34
CA THR A 150 7.18 16.79 11.56
C THR A 150 8.36 16.05 12.18
N THR A 151 8.52 16.13 13.51
CA THR A 151 9.57 15.42 14.24
C THR A 151 9.38 13.90 14.15
N GLN A 152 8.15 13.40 14.27
CA GLN A 152 7.84 11.99 14.09
C GLN A 152 8.25 11.51 12.68
N ALA A 153 7.81 12.21 11.62
CA ALA A 153 8.18 11.86 10.25
C ALA A 153 9.70 11.93 10.01
N HIS A 154 10.40 12.86 10.67
CA HIS A 154 11.85 12.94 10.61
C HIS A 154 12.54 11.73 11.28
N LEU A 155 12.10 11.37 12.49
CA LEU A 155 12.62 10.22 13.23
C LEU A 155 12.34 8.90 12.50
N GLU A 156 11.16 8.74 11.91
CA GLU A 156 10.81 7.58 11.07
C GLU A 156 11.77 7.46 9.88
N ARG A 157 12.05 8.56 9.17
CA ARG A 157 13.04 8.55 8.07
C ARG A 157 14.45 8.22 8.55
N LEU A 158 14.86 8.75 9.70
CA LEU A 158 16.18 8.44 10.28
C LEU A 158 16.28 6.95 10.64
N LEU A 159 15.24 6.39 11.26
CA LEU A 159 15.17 4.96 11.57
C LEU A 159 15.29 4.12 10.30
N GLN A 160 14.53 4.46 9.24
CA GLN A 160 14.62 3.75 7.95
C GLN A 160 16.02 3.80 7.34
N ARG A 161 16.73 4.94 7.44
CA ARG A 161 18.12 5.06 6.98
C ARG A 161 19.06 4.16 7.77
N VAL A 162 18.98 4.18 9.10
CA VAL A 162 19.84 3.35 9.96
C VAL A 162 19.59 1.86 9.73
N LEU A 163 18.32 1.46 9.58
CA LEU A 163 17.97 0.07 9.26
C LEU A 163 18.53 -0.33 7.89
N ARG A 164 18.47 0.56 6.89
CA ARG A 164 19.04 0.31 5.57
C ARG A 164 20.56 0.19 5.62
N ASP A 165 21.24 1.04 6.37
CA ASP A 165 22.69 0.99 6.53
C ASP A 165 23.12 -0.32 7.22
N LYS A 166 22.38 -0.76 8.24
CA LYS A 166 22.58 -2.07 8.88
C LYS A 166 22.45 -3.22 7.87
N GLU A 167 21.40 -3.22 7.05
CA GLU A 167 21.18 -4.25 6.02
C GLU A 167 22.34 -4.29 5.01
N VAL A 168 22.77 -3.12 4.52
CA VAL A 168 23.88 -3.01 3.56
C VAL A 168 25.19 -3.51 4.18
N ALA A 169 25.48 -3.13 5.43
CA ALA A 169 26.68 -3.57 6.14
C ALA A 169 26.66 -5.09 6.38
N ASN A 170 25.53 -5.65 6.82
CA ASN A 170 25.35 -7.09 7.01
C ASN A 170 25.60 -7.84 5.69
N ARG A 171 24.95 -7.42 4.61
CA ARG A 171 25.09 -8.04 3.30
C ARG A 171 26.52 -7.96 2.76
N TYR A 172 27.22 -6.85 3.01
CA TYR A 172 28.64 -6.71 2.68
C TYR A 172 29.49 -7.72 3.45
N PHE A 173 29.32 -7.80 4.77
CA PHE A 173 30.05 -8.76 5.61
C PHE A 173 29.81 -10.21 5.18
N THR A 174 28.54 -10.59 4.98
CA THR A 174 28.15 -11.91 4.45
C THR A 174 28.85 -12.20 3.12
N THR A 175 28.91 -11.23 2.21
CA THR A 175 29.57 -11.39 0.91
C THR A 175 31.08 -11.63 1.07
N VAL A 176 31.74 -10.93 2.00
CA VAL A 176 33.17 -11.14 2.29
C VAL A 176 33.42 -12.53 2.88
N CYS A 177 32.61 -12.96 3.86
CA CYS A 177 32.72 -14.29 4.47
C CYS A 177 32.50 -15.41 3.45
N VAL A 178 31.47 -15.28 2.59
CA VAL A 178 31.21 -16.23 1.51
C VAL A 178 32.38 -16.27 0.53
N ARG A 179 32.96 -15.12 0.19
CA ARG A 179 34.13 -15.08 -0.68
C ARG A 179 35.31 -15.87 -0.10
N LEU A 180 35.62 -15.72 1.19
CA LEU A 180 36.68 -16.48 1.86
C LEU A 180 36.41 -17.99 1.83
N LEU A 181 35.16 -18.40 2.09
CA LEU A 181 34.74 -19.80 1.97
C LEU A 181 34.98 -20.33 0.55
N LEU A 182 34.54 -19.60 -0.47
CA LEU A 182 34.68 -20.02 -1.87
C LEU A 182 36.15 -20.05 -2.33
N GLU A 183 36.99 -19.13 -1.86
CA GLU A 183 38.43 -19.14 -2.11
C GLU A 183 39.08 -20.43 -1.59
N SER A 184 38.65 -20.94 -0.42
CA SER A 184 39.12 -22.24 0.10
C SER A 184 38.69 -23.44 -0.76
N LYS A 185 37.59 -23.31 -1.52
CA LYS A 185 37.02 -24.36 -2.39
C LYS A 185 37.32 -24.15 -3.87
N GLU A 186 38.23 -23.24 -4.21
CA GLU A 186 38.50 -22.82 -5.58
C GLU A 186 38.87 -23.99 -6.52
N LYS A 187 39.63 -24.98 -6.03
CA LYS A 187 39.95 -26.18 -6.83
C LYS A 187 38.68 -26.94 -7.24
N LYS A 188 37.74 -27.12 -6.31
CA LYS A 188 36.46 -27.80 -6.55
C LYS A 188 35.56 -27.00 -7.49
N ILE A 189 35.57 -25.67 -7.38
CA ILE A 189 34.85 -24.79 -8.30
C ILE A 189 35.39 -24.95 -9.74
N ARG A 190 36.70 -25.06 -9.93
CA ARG A 190 37.29 -25.29 -11.26
C ARG A 190 36.94 -26.67 -11.83
N GLU A 191 37.00 -27.71 -11.01
CA GLU A 191 36.57 -29.07 -11.39
C GLU A 191 35.10 -29.05 -11.85
N PHE A 192 34.22 -28.44 -11.04
CA PHE A 192 32.80 -28.25 -11.36
C PHE A 192 32.58 -27.54 -12.70
N ILE A 193 33.26 -26.42 -12.97
CA ILE A 193 33.10 -25.67 -14.23
C ILE A 193 33.52 -26.54 -15.44
N GLN A 194 34.61 -27.30 -15.32
CA GLN A 194 35.06 -28.18 -16.40
C GLN A 194 34.07 -29.30 -16.67
N ASP A 195 33.48 -29.88 -15.62
CA ASP A 195 32.49 -30.94 -15.78
C ASP A 195 31.16 -30.39 -16.32
N PHE A 196 30.75 -29.19 -15.87
CA PHE A 196 29.58 -28.48 -16.39
C PHE A 196 29.65 -28.20 -17.90
N GLN A 197 30.85 -27.89 -18.40
CA GLN A 197 31.06 -27.64 -19.82
C GLN A 197 30.90 -28.91 -20.68
N LYS A 198 31.17 -30.10 -20.12
CA LYS A 198 31.05 -31.38 -20.84
C LYS A 198 29.60 -31.83 -20.99
N LEU A 199 28.71 -31.35 -20.13
CA LEU A 199 27.29 -31.69 -20.17
C LEU A 199 26.61 -31.02 -21.37
N THR A 200 25.72 -31.76 -22.02
CA THR A 200 24.93 -31.28 -23.16
C THR A 200 23.46 -31.11 -22.80
N ALA A 201 22.90 -32.06 -22.04
CA ALA A 201 21.50 -31.99 -21.60
C ALA A 201 21.29 -30.87 -20.56
N ALA A 202 20.15 -30.18 -20.68
CA ALA A 202 19.79 -29.10 -19.76
C ALA A 202 19.54 -29.63 -18.34
N ASP A 203 18.85 -30.77 -18.22
CA ASP A 203 18.49 -31.38 -16.94
C ASP A 203 19.74 -31.86 -16.16
N ASP A 204 20.74 -32.40 -16.88
CA ASP A 204 22.01 -32.78 -16.26
C ASP A 204 22.76 -31.54 -15.72
N LYS A 205 22.72 -30.42 -16.46
CA LYS A 205 23.35 -29.16 -16.04
C LYS A 205 22.66 -28.59 -14.80
N THR A 206 21.33 -28.62 -14.74
CA THR A 206 20.58 -28.13 -13.57
C THR A 206 20.85 -29.00 -12.35
N ALA A 207 20.81 -30.33 -12.50
CA ALA A 207 21.12 -31.26 -11.42
C ALA A 207 22.54 -31.06 -10.88
N GLN A 208 23.53 -30.90 -11.77
CA GLN A 208 24.92 -30.67 -11.34
C GLN A 208 25.09 -29.34 -10.58
N VAL A 209 24.37 -28.28 -10.96
CA VAL A 209 24.39 -27.01 -10.21
C VAL A 209 23.78 -27.22 -8.83
N GLU A 210 22.64 -27.89 -8.73
CA GLU A 210 21.97 -28.18 -7.45
C GLU A 210 22.86 -29.00 -6.52
N ASP A 211 23.46 -30.08 -7.01
CA ASP A 211 24.40 -30.92 -6.26
C ASP A 211 25.60 -30.13 -5.76
N PHE A 212 26.16 -29.26 -6.62
CA PHE A 212 27.31 -28.44 -6.24
C PHE A 212 26.95 -27.37 -5.21
N LEU A 213 25.77 -26.76 -5.32
CA LEU A 213 25.26 -25.82 -4.31
C LEU A 213 25.05 -26.53 -2.96
N GLN A 214 24.45 -27.73 -2.95
CA GLN A 214 24.29 -28.52 -1.73
C GLN A 214 25.63 -28.87 -1.08
N PHE A 215 26.64 -29.23 -1.88
CA PHE A 215 27.99 -29.41 -1.39
C PHE A 215 28.56 -28.15 -0.72
N LEU A 216 28.37 -26.97 -1.33
CA LEU A 216 28.85 -25.70 -0.77
C LEU A 216 28.08 -25.30 0.50
N TYR A 217 26.77 -25.55 0.55
CA TYR A 217 25.96 -25.31 1.75
C TYR A 217 26.38 -26.22 2.90
N GLY A 218 26.66 -27.50 2.62
CA GLY A 218 27.24 -28.42 3.61
C GLY A 218 28.61 -27.98 4.10
N ALA A 219 29.47 -27.46 3.22
CA ALA A 219 30.77 -26.92 3.60
C ALA A 219 30.65 -25.65 4.46
N MET A 220 29.69 -24.77 4.14
CA MET A 220 29.39 -23.57 4.94
C MET A 220 28.93 -23.95 6.36
N ALA A 221 28.06 -24.96 6.49
CA ALA A 221 27.55 -25.41 7.79
C ALA A 221 28.66 -25.98 8.72
N GLN A 222 29.77 -26.45 8.15
CA GLN A 222 30.91 -26.98 8.92
C GLN A 222 31.97 -25.92 9.25
N ASP A 223 31.91 -24.75 8.62
CA ASP A 223 32.91 -23.70 8.77
C ASP A 223 32.71 -22.92 10.08
N VAL A 224 33.82 -22.67 10.77
CA VAL A 224 33.86 -22.02 12.10
C VAL A 224 33.23 -20.62 12.06
N ILE A 225 33.35 -19.90 10.93
CA ILE A 225 32.80 -18.55 10.78
C ILE A 225 31.26 -18.56 10.89
N TRP A 226 30.60 -19.64 10.48
CA TRP A 226 29.14 -19.71 10.33
C TRP A 226 28.41 -20.43 11.47
N GLN A 227 29.13 -21.00 12.45
CA GLN A 227 28.52 -21.77 13.55
C GLN A 227 27.52 -20.99 14.40
N ASN A 228 27.68 -19.66 14.47
CA ASN A 228 26.82 -18.76 15.24
C ASN A 228 26.06 -17.75 14.38
N ALA A 229 26.01 -17.96 13.06
CA ALA A 229 25.27 -17.07 12.16
C ALA A 229 23.75 -17.20 12.39
N SER A 230 23.02 -16.10 12.28
CA SER A 230 21.56 -16.11 12.31
C SER A 230 20.98 -16.79 11.07
N GLU A 231 19.73 -17.22 11.14
CA GLU A 231 19.03 -17.80 9.98
C GLU A 231 19.00 -16.84 8.78
N GLU A 232 18.76 -15.54 9.03
CA GLU A 232 18.82 -14.49 8.00
C GLU A 232 20.21 -14.40 7.35
N GLN A 233 21.29 -14.45 8.15
CA GLN A 233 22.66 -14.43 7.64
C GLN A 233 22.99 -15.69 6.82
N LEU A 234 22.50 -16.85 7.23
CA LEU A 234 22.67 -18.10 6.49
C LEU A 234 21.93 -18.07 5.16
N GLN A 235 20.70 -17.55 5.12
CA GLN A 235 19.95 -17.36 3.89
C GLN A 235 20.68 -16.38 2.94
N ASP A 236 21.13 -15.24 3.45
CA ASP A 236 21.92 -14.28 2.66
C ASP A 236 23.22 -14.91 2.11
N ALA A 237 23.86 -15.78 2.91
CA ALA A 237 25.07 -16.48 2.51
C ALA A 237 24.80 -17.50 1.39
N GLN A 238 23.73 -18.29 1.51
CA GLN A 238 23.31 -19.21 0.45
C GLN A 238 23.07 -18.47 -0.87
N LEU A 239 22.42 -17.30 -0.81
CA LEU A 239 22.18 -16.47 -2.00
C LEU A 239 23.46 -15.87 -2.57
N ALA A 240 24.42 -15.50 -1.73
CA ALA A 240 25.72 -15.03 -2.19
C ALA A 240 26.54 -16.17 -2.83
N ILE A 241 26.45 -17.40 -2.29
CA ILE A 241 27.06 -18.61 -2.85
C ILE A 241 26.46 -18.91 -4.23
N GLU A 242 25.13 -19.01 -4.31
CA GLU A 242 24.39 -19.24 -5.55
C GLU A 242 24.78 -18.19 -6.60
N ARG A 243 24.75 -16.91 -6.22
CA ARG A 243 25.14 -15.81 -7.10
C ARG A 243 26.57 -15.98 -7.60
N SER A 244 27.51 -16.37 -6.74
CA SER A 244 28.92 -16.55 -7.13
C SER A 244 29.09 -17.71 -8.12
N VAL A 245 28.46 -18.86 -7.84
CA VAL A 245 28.51 -20.04 -8.71
C VAL A 245 27.88 -19.73 -10.06
N MET A 246 26.66 -19.22 -10.09
CA MET A 246 25.94 -18.89 -11.33
C MET A 246 26.70 -17.85 -12.16
N ASN A 247 27.38 -16.89 -11.53
CA ASN A 247 28.18 -15.89 -12.24
C ASN A 247 29.38 -16.50 -12.98
N ARG A 248 30.01 -17.54 -12.41
CA ARG A 248 31.14 -18.25 -13.04
C ARG A 248 30.72 -19.10 -14.24
N ILE A 249 29.54 -19.71 -14.19
CA ILE A 249 29.00 -20.52 -15.29
C ILE A 249 28.06 -19.75 -16.23
N PHE A 250 27.82 -18.46 -15.97
CA PHE A 250 26.74 -17.69 -16.61
C PHE A 250 26.71 -17.85 -18.13
N LYS A 251 27.85 -17.70 -18.83
CA LYS A 251 27.90 -17.81 -20.29
C LYS A 251 27.48 -19.21 -20.79
N LEU A 252 27.92 -20.27 -20.11
CA LEU A 252 27.63 -21.66 -20.47
C LEU A 252 26.19 -22.06 -20.14
N ALA A 253 25.65 -21.49 -19.06
CA ALA A 253 24.30 -21.76 -18.58
C ALA A 253 23.24 -20.94 -19.32
N PHE A 254 23.57 -19.71 -19.72
CA PHE A 254 22.67 -18.79 -20.42
C PHE A 254 22.57 -19.09 -21.92
N TYR A 255 23.65 -19.59 -22.54
CA TYR A 255 23.67 -20.03 -23.94
C TYR A 255 24.10 -21.50 -24.05
N PRO A 256 23.26 -22.47 -23.63
CA PRO A 256 23.61 -23.88 -23.70
C PRO A 256 23.92 -24.38 -25.12
N ASN A 257 23.29 -23.80 -26.15
CA ASN A 257 23.53 -24.08 -27.56
C ASN A 257 24.47 -23.06 -28.24
N GLN A 258 25.16 -22.23 -27.45
CA GLN A 258 26.12 -21.22 -27.90
C GLN A 258 25.52 -20.29 -28.98
N ASP A 259 26.12 -20.25 -30.18
CA ASP A 259 25.73 -19.36 -31.27
C ASP A 259 24.27 -19.56 -31.71
N GLY A 260 23.73 -20.77 -31.56
CA GLY A 260 22.32 -21.05 -31.89
C GLY A 260 21.35 -20.21 -31.06
N ASP A 261 21.61 -20.10 -29.76
CA ASP A 261 20.76 -19.31 -28.86
C ASP A 261 20.92 -17.80 -29.11
N ILE A 262 22.15 -17.36 -29.42
CA ILE A 262 22.46 -15.96 -29.76
C ILE A 262 21.75 -15.54 -31.04
N LEU A 263 21.84 -16.35 -32.10
CA LEU A 263 21.17 -16.07 -33.38
C LEU A 263 19.64 -16.06 -33.22
N ARG A 264 19.09 -17.01 -32.45
CA ARG A 264 17.66 -17.06 -32.12
C ARG A 264 17.20 -15.76 -31.43
N ASP A 265 17.97 -15.26 -30.47
CA ASP A 265 17.67 -13.99 -29.79
C ASP A 265 17.80 -12.78 -30.73
N GLN A 266 18.80 -12.76 -31.62
CA GLN A 266 18.95 -11.68 -32.61
C GLN A 266 17.73 -11.58 -33.53
N VAL A 267 17.25 -12.71 -34.04
CA VAL A 267 16.05 -12.75 -34.90
C VAL A 267 14.84 -12.16 -34.18
N LEU A 268 14.61 -12.54 -32.91
CA LEU A 268 13.50 -11.97 -32.14
C LEU A 268 13.71 -10.48 -31.86
N HIS A 269 14.94 -10.07 -31.52
CA HIS A 269 15.25 -8.67 -31.23
C HIS A 269 15.00 -7.77 -32.45
N GLU A 270 15.37 -8.21 -33.65
CA GLU A 270 15.09 -7.53 -34.91
C GLU A 270 13.60 -7.48 -35.24
N HIS A 271 12.87 -8.56 -34.95
CA HIS A 271 11.41 -8.61 -35.06
C HIS A 271 10.75 -7.56 -34.15
N ILE A 272 11.09 -7.54 -32.86
CA ILE A 272 10.58 -6.56 -31.91
C ILE A 272 10.97 -5.13 -32.32
N GLN A 273 12.18 -4.93 -32.86
CA GLN A 273 12.63 -3.63 -33.33
C GLN A 273 11.79 -3.10 -34.50
N ARG A 274 11.31 -3.98 -35.39
CA ARG A 274 10.38 -3.62 -36.47
C ARG A 274 8.99 -3.32 -35.90
N LEU A 275 8.46 -4.20 -35.06
CA LEU A 275 7.17 -4.01 -34.39
C LEU A 275 7.11 -2.69 -33.61
N SER A 276 8.17 -2.34 -32.88
CA SER A 276 8.24 -1.12 -32.08
C SER A 276 8.01 0.16 -32.88
N LYS A 277 8.28 0.15 -34.21
CA LYS A 277 8.03 1.29 -35.11
C LYS A 277 6.57 1.42 -35.52
N VAL A 278 5.83 0.31 -35.58
CA VAL A 278 4.45 0.25 -36.08
C VAL A 278 3.42 0.23 -34.95
N VAL A 279 3.73 -0.51 -33.88
CA VAL A 279 2.84 -0.70 -32.73
C VAL A 279 2.78 0.59 -31.91
N THR A 280 1.63 1.27 -31.96
CA THR A 280 1.28 2.39 -31.08
C THR A 280 0.49 1.88 -29.87
N ALA A 281 0.28 2.72 -28.84
CA ALA A 281 -0.49 2.30 -27.67
C ALA A 281 -1.95 1.95 -28.03
N ASN A 282 -2.50 2.57 -29.07
CA ASN A 282 -3.85 2.31 -29.58
C ASN A 282 -3.88 1.22 -30.68
N HIS A 283 -2.86 0.35 -30.72
CA HIS A 283 -2.81 -0.71 -31.73
C HIS A 283 -3.91 -1.75 -31.48
N ARG A 284 -4.69 -2.07 -32.53
CA ARG A 284 -5.87 -2.94 -32.42
C ARG A 284 -5.58 -4.31 -31.83
N ALA A 285 -4.40 -4.87 -32.11
CA ALA A 285 -4.00 -6.17 -31.59
C ALA A 285 -3.69 -6.17 -30.07
N LEU A 286 -3.39 -5.02 -29.48
CA LEU A 286 -3.08 -4.94 -28.04
C LEU A 286 -4.32 -4.72 -27.20
N GLN A 287 -5.33 -4.00 -27.72
CA GLN A 287 -6.59 -3.73 -27.01
C GLN A 287 -6.40 -3.05 -25.63
N ILE A 288 -5.44 -2.12 -25.51
CA ILE A 288 -5.24 -1.35 -24.28
C ILE A 288 -6.49 -0.48 -24.02
N PRO A 289 -7.13 -0.57 -22.84
CA PRO A 289 -8.28 0.26 -22.51
C PRO A 289 -7.98 1.76 -22.59
N GLU A 290 -8.95 2.55 -23.06
CA GLU A 290 -8.78 4.00 -23.31
C GLU A 290 -8.34 4.77 -22.06
N VAL A 291 -8.79 4.34 -20.88
CA VAL A 291 -8.43 4.93 -19.58
C VAL A 291 -6.90 4.94 -19.37
N TYR A 292 -6.20 3.92 -19.86
CA TYR A 292 -4.75 3.77 -19.67
C TYR A 292 -3.91 4.36 -20.80
N LEU A 293 -4.51 4.71 -21.94
CA LEU A 293 -3.76 5.26 -23.09
C LEU A 293 -3.03 6.58 -22.76
N ARG A 294 -3.52 7.34 -21.77
CA ARG A 294 -2.90 8.60 -21.33
C ARG A 294 -1.57 8.41 -20.60
N GLU A 295 -1.37 7.25 -19.97
CA GLU A 295 -0.14 6.90 -19.25
C GLU A 295 0.93 6.28 -20.16
N ALA A 296 0.59 5.98 -21.41
CA ALA A 296 1.54 5.48 -22.38
C ALA A 296 2.67 6.51 -22.61
N PRO A 297 3.95 6.09 -22.71
CA PRO A 297 4.38 4.72 -22.97
C PRO A 297 4.94 3.96 -21.74
N TRP A 298 4.62 4.35 -20.50
CA TRP A 298 5.16 3.74 -19.26
C TRP A 298 6.70 3.64 -19.20
N PRO A 299 7.43 4.76 -19.29
CA PRO A 299 8.90 4.77 -19.40
C PRO A 299 9.61 4.17 -18.17
N SER A 300 9.05 4.30 -16.98
CA SER A 300 9.58 3.71 -15.74
C SER A 300 9.59 2.18 -15.80
N ALA A 301 8.49 1.56 -16.25
CA ALA A 301 8.43 0.10 -16.44
C ALA A 301 9.40 -0.37 -17.54
N GLN A 302 9.53 0.38 -18.64
CA GLN A 302 10.54 0.08 -19.67
C GLN A 302 11.97 0.15 -19.11
N SER A 303 12.26 1.12 -18.23
CA SER A 303 13.56 1.25 -17.60
C SER A 303 13.91 0.05 -16.73
N GLU A 304 12.95 -0.47 -15.94
CA GLU A 304 13.16 -1.67 -15.12
C GLU A 304 13.62 -2.85 -15.98
N ILE A 305 12.87 -3.20 -17.02
CA ILE A 305 13.18 -4.39 -17.82
C ILE A 305 14.44 -4.25 -18.67
N ARG A 306 14.83 -3.03 -19.07
CA ARG A 306 16.11 -2.80 -19.76
C ARG A 306 17.33 -3.18 -18.92
N THR A 307 17.19 -3.21 -17.59
CA THR A 307 18.27 -3.63 -16.68
C THR A 307 18.44 -5.15 -16.58
N ILE A 308 17.56 -5.96 -17.20
CA ILE A 308 17.58 -7.43 -17.05
C ILE A 308 18.90 -8.08 -17.46
N SER A 309 19.63 -7.49 -18.41
CA SER A 309 20.94 -7.97 -18.87
C SER A 309 22.07 -7.71 -17.88
N ALA A 310 21.90 -6.76 -16.95
CA ALA A 310 22.87 -6.50 -15.88
C ALA A 310 22.90 -7.62 -14.83
N TYR A 311 21.81 -8.38 -14.72
CA TYR A 311 21.69 -9.48 -13.78
C TYR A 311 22.09 -10.81 -14.42
N LYS A 312 22.90 -11.59 -13.68
CA LYS A 312 23.42 -12.88 -14.13
C LYS A 312 22.72 -14.08 -13.51
N THR A 313 22.12 -13.95 -12.33
CA THR A 313 21.40 -15.06 -11.69
C THR A 313 19.96 -15.11 -12.21
N PRO A 314 19.34 -16.31 -12.29
CA PRO A 314 17.97 -16.44 -12.73
C PRO A 314 17.03 -15.72 -11.76
N ARG A 315 17.28 -15.83 -10.44
CA ARG A 315 16.53 -15.13 -9.40
C ARG A 315 16.57 -13.60 -9.55
N ASP A 316 17.73 -13.00 -9.78
CA ASP A 316 17.83 -11.55 -9.95
C ASP A 316 17.13 -11.07 -11.24
N LYS A 317 17.13 -11.89 -12.30
CA LYS A 317 16.35 -11.62 -13.53
C LYS A 317 14.83 -11.70 -13.28
N VAL A 318 14.35 -12.69 -12.53
CA VAL A 318 12.94 -12.77 -12.10
C VAL A 318 12.55 -11.52 -11.29
N ARG A 319 13.37 -11.10 -10.33
CA ARG A 319 13.11 -9.85 -9.57
C ARG A 319 13.02 -8.61 -10.47
N CYS A 320 13.82 -8.54 -11.54
CA CYS A 320 13.73 -7.45 -12.52
C CYS A 320 12.38 -7.46 -13.25
N ILE A 321 11.88 -8.63 -13.63
CA ILE A 321 10.54 -8.79 -14.22
C ILE A 321 9.46 -8.37 -13.22
N LEU A 322 9.56 -8.81 -11.96
CA LEU A 322 8.60 -8.42 -10.92
C LEU A 322 8.56 -6.91 -10.71
N ARG A 323 9.72 -6.24 -10.64
CA ARG A 323 9.76 -4.76 -10.52
C ARG A 323 9.08 -4.07 -11.69
N MET A 324 9.27 -4.56 -12.92
CA MET A 324 8.53 -4.05 -14.08
C MET A 324 7.02 -4.28 -13.89
N CYS A 325 6.57 -5.48 -13.54
CA CYS A 325 5.15 -5.79 -13.35
C CYS A 325 4.51 -4.92 -12.25
N SER A 326 5.16 -4.80 -11.08
CA SER A 326 4.68 -3.94 -9.98
C SER A 326 4.64 -2.47 -10.40
N THR A 327 5.61 -2.01 -11.19
CA THR A 327 5.61 -0.63 -11.73
C THR A 327 4.43 -0.41 -12.67
N ILE A 328 4.13 -1.37 -13.56
CA ILE A 328 2.95 -1.30 -14.42
C ILE A 328 1.68 -1.23 -13.58
N MET A 329 1.49 -2.18 -12.64
CA MET A 329 0.29 -2.22 -11.79
C MET A 329 0.08 -0.92 -11.02
N ASN A 330 1.15 -0.35 -10.45
CA ASN A 330 1.07 0.93 -9.74
C ASN A 330 0.61 2.07 -10.67
N LEU A 331 1.16 2.15 -11.88
CA LEU A 331 0.77 3.18 -12.86
C LEU A 331 -0.69 3.01 -13.33
N LEU A 332 -1.15 1.77 -13.49
CA LEU A 332 -2.55 1.51 -13.84
C LEU A 332 -3.51 1.88 -12.69
N SER A 333 -3.14 1.59 -11.44
CA SER A 333 -3.91 2.01 -10.27
C SER A 333 -3.98 3.53 -10.11
N LEU A 334 -2.92 4.25 -10.48
CA LEU A 334 -2.92 5.72 -10.48
C LEU A 334 -3.81 6.32 -11.58
N ALA A 335 -3.95 5.63 -12.72
CA ALA A 335 -4.75 6.09 -13.85
C ALA A 335 -6.26 5.91 -13.64
N ASN A 336 -6.65 4.95 -12.78
CA ASN A 336 -8.05 4.62 -12.52
C ASN A 336 -8.28 4.45 -11.00
N GLU A 337 -8.65 5.53 -10.32
CA GLU A 337 -8.91 5.52 -8.87
C GLU A 337 -10.15 4.68 -8.49
N ASP A 338 -11.06 4.47 -9.45
CA ASP A 338 -12.35 3.80 -9.22
C ASP A 338 -12.28 2.27 -9.34
N SER A 339 -11.15 1.70 -9.80
CA SER A 339 -11.04 0.26 -10.05
C SER A 339 -9.62 -0.29 -9.88
N VAL A 340 -9.52 -1.49 -9.31
CA VAL A 340 -8.24 -2.23 -9.23
C VAL A 340 -7.96 -2.87 -10.59
N PRO A 341 -6.81 -2.59 -11.24
CA PRO A 341 -6.49 -3.15 -12.55
C PRO A 341 -6.48 -4.69 -12.54
N GLY A 342 -7.16 -5.30 -13.51
CA GLY A 342 -7.20 -6.74 -13.71
C GLY A 342 -6.12 -7.25 -14.67
N ALA A 343 -6.15 -8.56 -14.95
CA ALA A 343 -5.26 -9.16 -15.94
C ALA A 343 -5.51 -8.62 -17.36
N ASP A 344 -6.78 -8.37 -17.71
CA ASP A 344 -7.18 -7.82 -19.02
C ASP A 344 -6.68 -6.38 -19.23
N ASP A 345 -6.48 -5.62 -18.15
CA ASP A 345 -5.88 -4.29 -18.19
C ASP A 345 -4.35 -4.37 -18.25
N PHE A 346 -3.78 -5.32 -17.52
CA PHE A 346 -2.34 -5.47 -17.33
C PHE A 346 -1.61 -6.06 -18.55
N VAL A 347 -2.09 -7.18 -19.11
CA VAL A 347 -1.36 -7.95 -20.12
C VAL A 347 -1.11 -7.15 -21.41
N PRO A 348 -2.08 -6.39 -21.95
CA PRO A 348 -1.85 -5.48 -23.08
C PRO A 348 -0.71 -4.48 -22.85
N VAL A 349 -0.64 -3.91 -21.65
CA VAL A 349 0.36 -2.92 -21.26
C VAL A 349 1.73 -3.59 -21.10
N LEU A 350 1.78 -4.79 -20.51
CA LEU A 350 3.00 -5.60 -20.42
C LEU A 350 3.58 -5.88 -21.82
N VAL A 351 2.76 -6.35 -22.75
CA VAL A 351 3.18 -6.61 -24.14
C VAL A 351 3.73 -5.33 -24.77
N PHE A 352 3.02 -4.21 -24.65
CA PHE A 352 3.47 -2.93 -25.18
C PHE A 352 4.82 -2.49 -24.58
N VAL A 353 4.98 -2.59 -23.26
CA VAL A 353 6.22 -2.24 -22.56
C VAL A 353 7.38 -3.09 -23.06
N LEU A 354 7.18 -4.41 -23.24
CA LEU A 354 8.22 -5.30 -23.78
C LEU A 354 8.60 -4.94 -25.21
N ILE A 355 7.62 -4.61 -26.07
CA ILE A 355 7.88 -4.17 -27.45
C ILE A 355 8.70 -2.86 -27.47
N LYS A 356 8.30 -1.88 -26.64
CA LYS A 356 8.99 -0.58 -26.59
C LYS A 356 10.34 -0.62 -25.89
N ALA A 357 10.50 -1.49 -24.91
CA ALA A 357 11.77 -1.67 -24.21
C ALA A 357 12.78 -2.49 -25.03
N ASN A 358 12.29 -3.48 -25.80
CA ASN A 358 13.07 -4.45 -26.57
C ASN A 358 14.28 -5.02 -25.78
N PRO A 359 14.04 -5.68 -24.62
CA PRO A 359 15.12 -6.20 -23.80
C PRO A 359 15.96 -7.23 -24.57
N PRO A 360 17.30 -7.18 -24.47
CA PRO A 360 18.17 -8.10 -25.19
C PRO A 360 18.06 -9.52 -24.63
N CYS A 361 18.31 -10.51 -25.49
CA CYS A 361 18.44 -11.91 -25.10
C CYS A 361 17.18 -12.48 -24.39
N LEU A 362 16.00 -12.10 -24.86
CA LEU A 362 14.72 -12.40 -24.21
C LEU A 362 14.45 -13.91 -24.17
N LEU A 363 14.74 -14.65 -25.23
CA LEU A 363 14.50 -16.09 -25.29
C LEU A 363 15.49 -16.87 -24.46
N SER A 364 16.77 -16.48 -24.47
CA SER A 364 17.76 -17.08 -23.59
C SER A 364 17.47 -16.76 -22.12
N THR A 365 16.91 -15.58 -21.82
CA THR A 365 16.42 -15.25 -20.47
C THR A 365 15.27 -16.16 -20.05
N VAL A 366 14.30 -16.39 -20.94
CA VAL A 366 13.18 -17.31 -20.67
C VAL A 366 13.68 -18.71 -20.39
N GLN A 367 14.50 -19.26 -21.28
CA GLN A 367 15.09 -20.60 -21.14
C GLN A 367 15.92 -20.73 -19.86
N TYR A 368 16.75 -19.73 -19.56
CA TYR A 368 17.64 -19.75 -18.41
C TYR A 368 16.88 -19.77 -17.07
N ILE A 369 15.83 -18.95 -16.94
CA ILE A 369 15.00 -18.93 -15.73
C ILE A 369 14.20 -20.23 -15.62
N SER A 370 13.59 -20.70 -16.71
CA SER A 370 12.83 -21.96 -16.71
C SER A 370 13.69 -23.15 -16.27
N SER A 371 14.94 -23.23 -16.72
CA SER A 371 15.84 -24.33 -16.34
C SER A 371 16.37 -24.20 -14.90
N PHE A 372 16.90 -23.05 -14.49
CA PHE A 372 17.63 -22.93 -13.22
C PHE A 372 16.82 -22.38 -12.04
N TYR A 373 15.60 -21.90 -12.27
CA TYR A 373 14.75 -21.33 -11.21
C TYR A 373 13.28 -21.68 -11.35
N GLY A 374 12.89 -22.43 -12.39
CA GLY A 374 11.49 -22.80 -12.66
C GLY A 374 10.81 -23.50 -11.48
N ASN A 375 11.51 -24.42 -10.82
CA ASN A 375 11.01 -25.16 -9.66
C ASN A 375 10.86 -24.30 -8.39
N CYS A 376 11.54 -23.15 -8.33
CA CYS A 376 11.49 -22.23 -7.19
C CYS A 376 10.39 -21.17 -7.33
N LEU A 377 9.81 -21.01 -8.52
CA LEU A 377 8.73 -20.05 -8.76
C LEU A 377 7.46 -20.50 -8.03
N SER A 378 6.98 -19.67 -7.11
CA SER A 378 5.78 -19.96 -6.32
C SER A 378 4.95 -18.69 -6.09
N GLY A 379 3.66 -18.87 -5.81
CA GLY A 379 2.73 -17.77 -5.51
C GLY A 379 2.74 -16.68 -6.58
N GLU A 380 3.00 -15.45 -6.14
CA GLU A 380 3.05 -14.26 -7.00
C GLU A 380 4.17 -14.32 -8.06
N GLU A 381 5.34 -14.88 -7.73
CA GLU A 381 6.45 -14.98 -8.70
C GLU A 381 6.05 -15.83 -9.92
N SER A 382 5.34 -16.93 -9.67
CA SER A 382 4.85 -17.84 -10.72
C SER A 382 3.80 -17.18 -11.61
N TYR A 383 2.87 -16.41 -11.02
CA TYR A 383 1.86 -15.65 -11.76
C TYR A 383 2.51 -14.62 -12.70
N TRP A 384 3.43 -13.78 -12.20
CA TRP A 384 4.10 -12.79 -13.03
C TRP A 384 4.98 -13.42 -14.11
N TRP A 385 5.62 -14.54 -13.78
CA TRP A 385 6.38 -15.31 -14.76
C TRP A 385 5.51 -15.85 -15.89
N MET A 386 4.33 -16.39 -15.57
CA MET A 386 3.35 -16.86 -16.54
C MET A 386 2.91 -15.72 -17.47
N GLN A 387 2.57 -14.54 -16.91
CA GLN A 387 2.18 -13.40 -17.73
C GLN A 387 3.32 -12.89 -18.63
N PHE A 388 4.54 -12.84 -18.10
CA PHE A 388 5.74 -12.45 -18.86
C PHE A 388 5.98 -13.40 -20.03
N THR A 389 5.99 -14.70 -19.78
CA THR A 389 6.21 -15.72 -20.82
C THR A 389 5.08 -15.72 -21.86
N ALA A 390 3.82 -15.58 -21.45
CA ALA A 390 2.70 -15.42 -22.36
C ALA A 390 2.85 -14.18 -23.25
N ALA A 391 3.27 -13.04 -22.69
CA ALA A 391 3.54 -11.82 -23.46
C ALA A 391 4.67 -12.01 -24.47
N VAL A 392 5.75 -12.72 -24.09
CA VAL A 392 6.85 -13.07 -25.02
C VAL A 392 6.36 -13.95 -26.16
N GLU A 393 5.53 -14.97 -25.88
CA GLU A 393 4.94 -15.82 -26.92
C GLU A 393 4.01 -15.02 -27.85
N PHE A 394 3.18 -14.15 -27.30
CA PHE A 394 2.32 -13.27 -28.09
C PHE A 394 3.14 -12.41 -29.07
N ILE A 395 4.23 -11.80 -28.60
CA ILE A 395 5.14 -10.97 -29.41
C ILE A 395 5.77 -11.75 -30.57
N LYS A 396 6.00 -13.07 -30.43
CA LYS A 396 6.48 -13.90 -31.55
C LYS A 396 5.45 -14.06 -32.66
N THR A 397 4.16 -13.99 -32.31
CA THR A 397 3.05 -14.27 -33.24
C THR A 397 2.44 -13.03 -33.88
N ILE A 398 2.62 -11.86 -33.28
CA ILE A 398 2.14 -10.60 -33.85
C ILE A 398 2.96 -10.24 -35.10
N ASP A 399 2.27 -9.93 -36.20
CA ASP A 399 2.86 -9.63 -37.51
C ASP A 399 2.81 -8.12 -37.77
N ASP A 400 3.78 -7.59 -38.52
CA ASP A 400 3.92 -6.17 -38.85
C ASP A 400 2.73 -5.62 -39.67
N ARG A 401 1.88 -6.51 -40.21
CA ARG A 401 0.85 -6.21 -41.23
C ARG A 401 -0.59 -6.13 -40.70
N LYS A 402 -0.85 -6.34 -39.40
CA LYS A 402 -2.22 -6.39 -38.85
C LYS A 402 -2.41 -5.62 -37.56
#